data_AF-A0A1U8B1I3-F1
#
_entry.id   AF-A0A1U8B1I3-F1
#
_cell.length_a   1.000
_cell.length_b   1.000
_cell.length_c   1.000
_cell.angle_alpha   90.00
_cell.angle_beta   90.00
_cell.angle_gamma   90.00
#
_symmetry.space_group_name_H-M   'P 1'
#
loop_
_entity.id
_entity.type
_entity.pdbx_description
1 polymer ?
#
loop_
_entity_poly.entity_id
_entity_poly.type
_entity_poly.pdbx_seq_one_letter_code
_entity_poly.pdbx_strand_id
1 'polypeptide(L)'
;MSSSSVDKLLGSSSKVEGVVVQSVAPAGEVSSPQGDSLLQSLVEASAPKVEPSQLRETEVQLKVAMSEVDAESLLKSSQRGKKRKASKRLRREAGPSAPGPSEVLAVEPISTELPDEEVHPQPPVVDLDGDQEEGAQTREPGSTFVPERESVQPRRLESTSAPRSRPSNQSIMTLKLAMRKSRDAAFPDEVPVNSAIQSLMCQSEIYLKRALEAEEKARELHRELDLARGEILQANNEARSQKELILAMTEEKEKQQELISALTEEKTKQQEQISTLTEEKAKLQRENESLEAMIQERAEIFETAIQEARAEERSRAVECFMESS
;
A
#
# COMPACT_ATOMS: atom_id res chain seq x y z
N MET A 1 -14.43 1.67 -47.82
CA MET A 1 -15.12 0.85 -46.81
C MET A 1 -14.06 0.26 -45.90
N SER A 2 -13.77 0.93 -44.79
CA SER A 2 -12.75 0.51 -43.82
C SER A 2 -13.29 0.82 -42.44
N SER A 3 -13.87 -0.19 -41.80
CA SER A 3 -14.43 -0.09 -40.46
C SER A 3 -13.32 -0.33 -39.44
N SER A 4 -12.97 0.72 -38.70
CA SER A 4 -12.02 0.72 -37.59
C SER A 4 -12.58 0.00 -36.37
N SER A 5 -11.74 -0.85 -35.77
CA SER A 5 -11.96 -1.43 -34.44
C SER A 5 -12.03 -0.32 -33.39
N VAL A 6 -13.07 -0.35 -32.57
CA VAL A 6 -13.20 0.51 -31.39
C VAL A 6 -13.11 -0.37 -30.15
N ASP A 7 -12.36 0.17 -29.20
CA ASP A 7 -11.76 -0.46 -28.03
C ASP A 7 -12.72 -1.16 -27.07
N LYS A 8 -12.23 -2.29 -26.55
CA LYS A 8 -12.71 -2.96 -25.34
C LYS A 8 -11.85 -2.53 -24.16
N LEU A 9 -12.34 -1.61 -23.35
CA LEU A 9 -11.85 -1.38 -21.98
C LEU A 9 -13.07 -1.29 -21.05
N LEU A 10 -13.54 -2.45 -20.59
CA LEU A 10 -14.42 -2.53 -19.43
C LEU A 10 -13.55 -2.83 -18.21
N GLY A 11 -13.46 -1.84 -17.33
CA GLY A 11 -12.75 -1.89 -16.07
C GLY A 11 -13.36 -2.92 -15.12
N SER A 12 -12.47 -3.72 -14.53
CA SER A 12 -12.75 -4.69 -13.48
C SER A 12 -13.10 -3.95 -12.19
N SER A 13 -14.39 -3.81 -11.88
CA SER A 13 -14.83 -3.42 -10.53
C SER A 13 -14.57 -4.57 -9.55
N SER A 14 -13.49 -4.47 -8.76
CA SER A 14 -13.27 -5.33 -7.61
C SER A 14 -14.26 -4.96 -6.50
N LYS A 15 -15.25 -5.83 -6.31
CA LYS A 15 -16.24 -5.76 -5.23
C LYS A 15 -15.53 -6.12 -3.91
N VAL A 16 -15.25 -5.12 -3.08
CA VAL A 16 -14.75 -5.30 -1.71
C VAL A 16 -15.94 -5.70 -0.84
N GLU A 17 -16.06 -6.98 -0.50
CA GLU A 17 -16.98 -7.45 0.53
C GLU A 17 -16.46 -6.99 1.89
N GLY A 18 -17.09 -5.95 2.44
CA GLY A 18 -16.90 -5.54 3.82
C GLY A 18 -17.46 -6.59 4.76
N VAL A 19 -16.57 -7.33 5.42
CA VAL A 19 -16.92 -8.16 6.57
C VAL A 19 -17.25 -7.22 7.73
N VAL A 20 -18.55 -7.07 8.00
CA VAL A 20 -19.08 -6.39 9.18
C VAL A 20 -18.80 -7.29 10.39
N VAL A 21 -17.72 -7.00 11.12
CA VAL A 21 -17.48 -7.57 12.44
C VAL A 21 -18.39 -6.82 13.42
N GLN A 22 -19.50 -7.46 13.77
CA GLN A 22 -20.48 -6.97 14.72
C GLN A 22 -19.91 -7.13 16.15
N SER A 23 -19.21 -6.11 16.65
CA SER A 23 -18.78 -6.03 18.04
C SER A 23 -19.97 -5.68 18.92
N VAL A 24 -20.47 -6.67 19.66
CA VAL A 24 -21.49 -6.52 20.70
C VAL A 24 -20.87 -5.76 21.89
N ALA A 25 -21.30 -4.52 22.10
CA ALA A 25 -21.05 -3.77 23.34
C ALA A 25 -22.24 -3.93 24.29
N PRO A 26 -22.00 -3.99 25.62
CA PRO A 26 -23.04 -4.27 26.60
C PRO A 26 -23.92 -3.05 26.89
N ALA A 27 -25.19 -3.36 27.16
CA ALA A 27 -26.24 -2.43 27.54
C ALA A 27 -25.87 -1.60 28.77
N GLY A 28 -25.92 -0.28 28.60
CA GLY A 28 -25.97 0.70 29.68
C GLY A 28 -27.09 1.68 29.37
N GLU A 29 -28.26 1.41 29.91
CA GLU A 29 -29.40 2.34 29.92
C GLU A 29 -29.02 3.59 30.71
N VAL A 30 -29.07 4.77 30.09
CA VAL A 30 -29.39 6.00 30.82
C VAL A 30 -30.35 6.83 29.99
N SER A 31 -31.51 7.00 30.62
CA SER A 31 -32.67 7.79 30.26
C SER A 31 -32.36 9.29 30.12
N SER A 32 -33.05 9.91 29.16
CA SER A 32 -33.78 11.19 29.25
C SER A 32 -33.47 12.26 28.17
N PRO A 33 -34.49 13.09 27.85
CA PRO A 33 -34.82 13.46 26.48
C PRO A 33 -34.66 14.96 26.20
N GLN A 34 -34.99 15.32 24.94
CA GLN A 34 -35.64 16.57 24.58
C GLN A 34 -34.71 17.78 24.35
N GLY A 35 -34.58 18.15 23.08
CA GLY A 35 -33.94 19.39 22.64
C GLY A 35 -33.91 19.45 21.11
N ASP A 36 -35.04 19.91 20.55
CA ASP A 36 -35.16 20.84 19.40
C ASP A 36 -34.23 20.60 18.18
N SER A 37 -34.75 20.12 17.05
CA SER A 37 -35.49 20.91 16.04
C SER A 37 -34.70 22.11 15.51
N LEU A 38 -34.52 22.15 14.18
CA LEU A 38 -34.59 23.33 13.29
C LEU A 38 -33.56 23.46 12.16
N LEU A 39 -32.90 22.40 11.66
CA LEU A 39 -32.07 22.55 10.44
C LEU A 39 -32.05 21.32 9.53
N GLN A 40 -33.20 20.92 8.95
CA GLN A 40 -33.19 19.96 7.84
C GLN A 40 -34.35 20.12 6.84
N SER A 41 -34.91 21.32 6.71
CA SER A 41 -35.92 21.66 5.71
C SER A 41 -35.45 22.75 4.75
N LEU A 42 -34.39 22.53 3.95
CA LEU A 42 -34.15 23.38 2.77
C LEU A 42 -33.15 22.82 1.75
N VAL A 43 -33.36 21.61 1.22
CA VAL A 43 -32.78 21.23 -0.09
C VAL A 43 -33.80 20.40 -0.86
N GLU A 44 -34.88 21.05 -1.27
CA GLU A 44 -35.85 20.48 -2.21
C GLU A 44 -36.25 21.57 -3.21
N ALA A 45 -35.38 21.81 -4.19
CA ALA A 45 -35.76 22.52 -5.40
C ALA A 45 -34.81 22.18 -6.55
N SER A 46 -35.42 21.80 -7.68
CA SER A 46 -34.82 21.69 -9.01
C SER A 46 -34.15 20.36 -9.39
N ALA A 47 -34.96 19.30 -9.44
CA ALA A 47 -34.72 18.18 -10.34
C ALA A 47 -35.67 18.32 -11.55
N PRO A 48 -35.19 18.23 -12.81
CA PRO A 48 -36.05 18.28 -13.98
C PRO A 48 -36.96 17.04 -14.02
N LYS A 49 -38.26 17.31 -14.16
CA LYS A 49 -39.32 16.32 -14.31
C LYS A 49 -39.16 15.61 -15.66
N VAL A 50 -38.40 14.51 -15.66
CA VAL A 50 -38.28 13.60 -16.80
C VAL A 50 -39.46 12.63 -16.75
N GLU A 51 -40.33 12.70 -17.75
CA GLU A 51 -41.46 11.81 -18.00
C GLU A 51 -41.02 10.33 -18.01
N PRO A 52 -41.57 9.45 -17.14
CA PRO A 52 -41.13 8.05 -16.99
C PRO A 52 -41.62 7.09 -18.09
N SER A 53 -42.12 7.62 -19.22
CA SER A 53 -42.90 6.84 -20.19
C SER A 53 -42.06 6.21 -21.32
N GLN A 54 -40.75 6.46 -21.41
CA GLN A 54 -39.89 5.92 -22.48
C GLN A 54 -38.75 4.98 -22.04
N LEU A 55 -38.61 4.70 -20.74
CA LEU A 55 -37.52 3.84 -20.22
C LEU A 55 -37.91 2.36 -20.01
N ARG A 56 -39.13 1.95 -20.37
CA ARG A 56 -39.58 0.55 -20.19
C ARG A 56 -39.44 -0.35 -21.42
N GLU A 57 -39.18 0.19 -22.62
CA GLU A 57 -39.03 -0.64 -23.83
C GLU A 57 -37.59 -1.08 -24.12
N THR A 58 -36.57 -0.39 -23.59
CA THR A 58 -35.17 -0.77 -23.78
C THR A 58 -34.61 -1.72 -22.70
N GLU A 59 -35.26 -1.80 -21.52
CA GLU A 59 -34.82 -2.70 -20.45
C GLU A 59 -35.26 -4.17 -20.65
N VAL A 60 -36.26 -4.41 -21.50
CA VAL A 60 -36.76 -5.78 -21.78
C VAL A 60 -35.92 -6.49 -22.84
N GLN A 61 -35.25 -5.77 -23.75
CA GLN A 61 -34.40 -6.41 -24.77
C GLN A 61 -32.98 -6.76 -24.27
N LEU A 62 -32.47 -6.07 -23.24
CA LEU A 62 -31.13 -6.35 -22.71
C LEU A 62 -31.11 -7.48 -21.66
N LYS A 63 -32.27 -7.83 -21.09
CA LYS A 63 -32.42 -8.96 -20.15
C LYS A 63 -32.52 -10.34 -20.84
N VAL A 64 -32.75 -10.41 -22.15
CA VAL A 64 -32.89 -11.69 -22.89
C VAL A 64 -31.56 -12.20 -23.47
N ALA A 65 -30.50 -11.37 -23.52
CA ALA A 65 -29.21 -11.75 -24.11
C ALA A 65 -28.12 -12.15 -23.09
N MET A 66 -28.43 -12.16 -21.79
CA MET A 66 -27.47 -12.41 -20.70
C MET A 66 -27.74 -13.69 -19.91
N SER A 67 -28.69 -14.53 -20.34
CA SER A 67 -28.95 -15.81 -19.70
C SER A 67 -27.96 -16.87 -20.17
N GLU A 68 -27.29 -17.50 -19.19
CA GLU A 68 -26.56 -18.78 -19.28
C GLU A 68 -25.12 -18.72 -19.83
N VAL A 69 -24.27 -17.92 -19.19
CA VAL A 69 -22.87 -18.33 -19.02
C VAL A 69 -22.81 -19.20 -17.77
N ASP A 70 -22.83 -20.53 -17.98
CA ASP A 70 -22.70 -21.53 -16.92
C ASP A 70 -21.35 -21.35 -16.18
N ALA A 71 -21.44 -20.87 -14.94
CA ALA A 71 -20.28 -20.59 -14.08
C ALA A 71 -19.45 -21.86 -13.78
N GLU A 72 -20.04 -23.06 -13.90
CA GLU A 72 -19.29 -24.32 -13.72
C GLU A 72 -18.34 -24.64 -14.88
N SER A 73 -18.60 -24.09 -16.07
CA SER A 73 -17.73 -24.29 -17.25
C SER A 73 -16.42 -23.50 -17.16
N LEU A 74 -16.45 -22.34 -16.50
CA LEU A 74 -15.28 -21.47 -16.32
C LEU A 74 -14.25 -22.06 -15.35
N LEU A 75 -14.68 -22.72 -14.28
CA LEU A 75 -13.78 -23.33 -13.30
C LEU A 75 -13.06 -24.59 -13.82
N LYS A 76 -13.69 -25.36 -14.71
CA LYS A 76 -13.11 -26.61 -15.24
C LYS A 76 -11.98 -26.40 -16.26
N SER A 77 -11.88 -25.21 -16.86
CA SER A 77 -10.85 -24.92 -17.88
C SER A 77 -9.49 -24.50 -17.29
N SER A 78 -9.45 -24.02 -16.04
CA SER A 78 -8.21 -23.53 -15.39
C SER A 78 -7.28 -24.64 -14.88
N GLN A 79 -7.76 -25.88 -14.78
CA GLN A 79 -7.03 -26.98 -14.12
C GLN A 79 -6.22 -27.90 -15.05
N ARG A 80 -6.07 -27.56 -16.34
CA ARG A 80 -5.23 -28.32 -17.30
C ARG A 80 -3.93 -27.59 -17.63
N GLY A 81 -3.02 -27.48 -16.65
CA GLY A 81 -1.78 -26.73 -16.89
C GLY A 81 -0.60 -26.98 -15.95
N LYS A 82 -0.52 -28.13 -15.25
CA LYS A 82 0.67 -28.46 -14.45
C LYS A 82 1.37 -29.72 -14.99
N LYS A 83 1.97 -29.61 -16.19
CA LYS A 83 2.99 -30.57 -16.61
C LYS A 83 4.34 -30.15 -16.02
N ARG A 84 4.73 -30.92 -15.02
CA ARG A 84 6.08 -31.05 -14.46
C ARG A 84 7.14 -30.92 -15.56
N LYS A 85 7.98 -29.88 -15.47
CA LYS A 85 9.34 -29.93 -16.02
C LYS A 85 10.31 -29.95 -14.86
N ALA A 86 10.57 -31.16 -14.37
CA ALA A 86 11.84 -31.45 -13.72
C ALA A 86 12.86 -31.61 -14.85
N SER A 87 13.71 -30.60 -15.07
CA SER A 87 14.96 -30.81 -15.81
C SER A 87 16.13 -30.40 -14.93
N LYS A 88 16.73 -31.46 -14.42
CA LYS A 88 17.96 -31.54 -13.67
C LYS A 88 19.13 -31.21 -14.60
N ARG A 89 20.21 -30.70 -13.99
CA ARG A 89 21.63 -30.66 -14.45
C ARG A 89 22.09 -29.28 -14.93
N LEU A 90 22.90 -28.58 -14.14
CA LEU A 90 24.34 -28.82 -13.91
C LEU A 90 25.14 -28.47 -15.17
N ARG A 91 25.81 -27.31 -15.17
CA ARG A 91 27.25 -27.19 -15.45
C ARG A 91 27.75 -25.75 -15.48
N ARG A 92 28.76 -25.54 -14.62
CA ARG A 92 30.03 -24.83 -14.83
C ARG A 92 30.01 -23.32 -14.98
N GLU A 93 30.55 -22.72 -13.92
CA GLU A 93 31.48 -21.59 -13.94
C GLU A 93 32.40 -21.55 -15.17
N ALA A 94 32.46 -20.37 -15.77
CA ALA A 94 33.60 -19.72 -16.45
C ALA A 94 33.07 -18.32 -16.81
N GLY A 95 33.31 -17.28 -16.01
CA GLY A 95 34.54 -16.49 -16.01
C GLY A 95 34.25 -15.12 -16.65
N PRO A 96 34.59 -13.98 -16.02
CA PRO A 96 34.31 -12.66 -16.55
C PRO A 96 35.39 -12.27 -17.57
N SER A 97 35.00 -11.98 -18.81
CA SER A 97 35.86 -11.28 -19.77
C SER A 97 35.36 -9.86 -19.93
N ALA A 98 36.15 -8.92 -19.41
CA ALA A 98 36.05 -7.49 -19.65
C ALA A 98 36.59 -7.15 -21.07
N PRO A 99 36.92 -5.88 -21.37
CA PRO A 99 36.04 -4.83 -21.88
C PRO A 99 36.46 -4.41 -23.32
N GLY A 100 35.55 -3.79 -24.08
CA GLY A 100 35.88 -3.17 -25.36
C GLY A 100 35.44 -1.71 -25.38
N PRO A 101 36.36 -0.73 -25.37
CA PRO A 101 36.04 0.65 -25.67
C PRO A 101 35.94 0.80 -27.19
N SER A 102 34.85 1.38 -27.69
CA SER A 102 34.77 1.82 -29.08
C SER A 102 34.94 3.33 -29.13
N GLU A 103 36.00 3.67 -29.84
CA GLU A 103 36.60 4.96 -30.13
C GLU A 103 35.75 5.77 -31.12
N VAL A 104 35.72 7.09 -30.87
CA VAL A 104 35.69 8.20 -31.85
C VAL A 104 34.45 8.34 -32.75
N LEU A 105 33.70 9.43 -32.54
CA LEU A 105 33.67 10.53 -33.50
C LEU A 105 33.27 11.85 -32.83
N ALA A 106 34.13 12.84 -33.05
CA ALA A 106 34.06 14.19 -32.53
C ALA A 106 33.00 15.03 -33.28
N VAL A 107 32.22 15.82 -32.53
CA VAL A 107 31.65 17.11 -32.97
C VAL A 107 31.68 18.05 -31.75
N GLU A 108 31.88 19.32 -32.07
CA GLU A 108 32.53 20.42 -31.33
C GLU A 108 31.91 20.91 -30.00
N PRO A 109 32.71 21.62 -29.18
CA PRO A 109 32.29 22.28 -27.94
C PRO A 109 31.70 23.67 -28.22
N ILE A 110 30.49 23.95 -27.71
CA ILE A 110 29.94 25.31 -27.66
C ILE A 110 29.54 25.62 -26.22
N SER A 111 30.28 26.59 -25.68
CA SER A 111 29.94 27.57 -24.64
C SER A 111 29.33 27.10 -23.33
N THR A 112 30.23 27.05 -22.34
CA THR A 112 30.08 27.59 -20.99
C THR A 112 29.12 28.78 -20.90
N GLU A 113 27.97 28.59 -20.24
CA GLU A 113 27.38 29.60 -19.36
C GLU A 113 27.19 28.98 -17.98
N LEU A 114 27.60 29.75 -16.98
CA LEU A 114 27.69 29.39 -15.57
C LEU A 114 26.32 29.05 -14.96
N PRO A 115 26.28 28.25 -13.88
CA PRO A 115 25.09 28.09 -13.07
C PRO A 115 24.83 29.36 -12.26
N ASP A 116 23.65 29.95 -12.43
CA ASP A 116 23.13 30.95 -11.50
C ASP A 116 22.94 30.34 -10.11
N GLU A 117 23.25 31.16 -9.11
CA GLU A 117 23.35 30.86 -7.69
C GLU A 117 22.22 29.99 -7.13
N GLU A 118 22.62 28.88 -6.55
CA GLU A 118 21.85 28.09 -5.59
C GLU A 118 21.66 28.90 -4.30
N VAL A 119 20.63 29.75 -4.28
CA VAL A 119 20.16 30.41 -3.06
C VAL A 119 19.47 29.36 -2.20
N HIS A 120 20.23 28.80 -1.25
CA HIS A 120 19.67 28.04 -0.13
C HIS A 120 18.63 28.89 0.61
N PRO A 121 17.35 28.48 0.68
CA PRO A 121 16.44 29.07 1.63
C PRO A 121 16.87 28.64 3.03
N GLN A 122 17.40 29.60 3.79
CA GLN A 122 17.55 29.51 5.23
C GLN A 122 16.15 29.25 5.83
N PRO A 123 15.95 28.24 6.69
CA PRO A 123 14.67 28.05 7.34
C PRO A 123 14.37 29.27 8.22
N PRO A 124 13.13 29.79 8.23
CA PRO A 124 12.76 30.89 9.11
C PRO A 124 12.97 30.45 10.55
N VAL A 125 13.75 31.26 11.28
CA VAL A 125 13.81 31.19 12.75
C VAL A 125 12.41 31.56 13.25
N VAL A 126 11.66 30.56 13.68
CA VAL A 126 10.41 30.76 14.40
C VAL A 126 10.80 31.11 15.83
N ASP A 127 10.77 32.40 16.15
CA ASP A 127 10.75 32.88 17.53
C ASP A 127 9.43 32.43 18.16
N LEU A 128 9.50 31.39 18.98
CA LEU A 128 8.44 30.96 19.88
C LEU A 128 8.43 31.88 21.10
N ASP A 129 8.02 33.13 20.90
CA ASP A 129 7.57 33.96 22.02
C ASP A 129 6.18 33.48 22.45
N GLY A 130 6.10 33.17 23.74
CA GLY A 130 5.03 32.40 24.33
C GLY A 130 3.74 33.20 24.53
N ASP A 131 2.64 32.47 24.42
CA ASP A 131 1.45 32.72 25.22
C ASP A 131 1.18 31.47 26.05
N GLN A 132 1.59 31.60 27.31
CA GLN A 132 1.25 30.76 28.44
C GLN A 132 -0.23 30.99 28.77
N GLU A 133 -1.13 30.18 28.20
CA GLU A 133 -2.48 30.04 28.75
C GLU A 133 -2.61 28.72 29.53
N GLU A 134 -2.74 28.96 30.83
CA GLU A 134 -3.08 28.09 31.94
C GLU A 134 -4.48 27.47 31.73
N GLY A 135 -4.58 26.14 31.65
CA GLY A 135 -5.89 25.51 31.48
C GLY A 135 -5.93 23.98 31.57
N ALA A 136 -6.15 23.47 32.79
CA ALA A 136 -6.71 22.16 33.12
C ALA A 136 -5.93 20.89 32.70
N GLN A 137 -5.03 20.48 33.61
CA GLN A 137 -4.60 19.08 33.75
C GLN A 137 -5.77 18.20 34.20
N THR A 138 -6.30 17.36 33.31
CA THR A 138 -7.01 16.14 33.72
C THR A 138 -5.99 15.01 33.83
N ARG A 139 -5.58 14.73 35.08
CA ARG A 139 -4.76 13.58 35.45
C ARG A 139 -5.53 12.28 35.19
N GLU A 140 -5.11 11.53 34.18
CA GLU A 140 -5.34 10.08 34.09
C GLU A 140 -4.20 9.36 34.82
N PRO A 141 -4.46 8.57 35.88
CA PRO A 141 -3.44 7.82 36.59
C PRO A 141 -3.37 6.40 36.02
N GLY A 142 -2.39 6.11 35.17
CA GLY A 142 -2.27 4.74 34.66
C GLY A 142 -1.26 4.48 33.57
N SER A 143 -0.06 5.07 33.63
CA SER A 143 1.05 4.59 32.78
C SER A 143 2.27 4.35 33.64
N THR A 144 2.43 3.10 34.05
CA THR A 144 3.65 2.53 34.58
C THR A 144 4.76 2.67 33.54
N PHE A 145 5.46 3.80 33.57
CA PHE A 145 6.77 3.95 32.98
C PHE A 145 7.72 2.98 33.69
N VAL A 146 8.01 1.87 33.02
CA VAL A 146 9.16 1.02 33.34
C VAL A 146 10.39 1.79 32.86
N PRO A 147 11.34 2.13 33.75
CA PRO A 147 12.56 2.80 33.33
C PRO A 147 13.36 1.84 32.46
N GLU A 148 13.72 2.34 31.29
CA GLU A 148 14.67 1.78 30.34
C GLU A 148 15.93 1.35 31.09
N ARG A 149 16.06 0.03 31.33
CA ARG A 149 17.28 -0.52 31.89
C ARG A 149 18.35 -0.45 30.82
N GLU A 150 19.26 0.49 31.02
CA GLU A 150 20.57 0.53 30.40
C GLU A 150 21.12 -0.89 30.22
N SER A 151 21.36 -1.23 28.96
CA SER A 151 22.06 -2.42 28.51
C SER A 151 23.47 -2.40 29.10
N VAL A 152 23.62 -2.91 30.33
CA VAL A 152 24.90 -3.28 30.91
C VAL A 152 25.44 -4.43 30.08
N GLN A 153 26.31 -4.07 29.15
CA GLN A 153 27.16 -4.94 28.37
C GLN A 153 27.79 -5.98 29.33
N PRO A 154 27.61 -7.29 29.12
CA PRO A 154 28.23 -8.29 29.98
C PRO A 154 29.74 -8.18 29.80
N ARG A 155 30.40 -7.58 30.79
CA ARG A 155 31.86 -7.64 30.94
C ARG A 155 32.24 -9.10 30.81
N ARG A 156 32.95 -9.43 29.72
CA ARG A 156 33.70 -10.68 29.57
C ARG A 156 34.58 -10.81 30.81
N LEU A 157 34.17 -11.67 31.74
CA LEU A 157 35.08 -12.25 32.70
C LEU A 157 36.03 -13.13 31.90
N GLU A 158 37.19 -12.54 31.58
CA GLU A 158 38.38 -13.27 31.20
C GLU A 158 38.61 -14.34 32.28
N SER A 159 38.20 -15.55 31.94
CA SER A 159 38.50 -16.74 32.71
C SER A 159 40.00 -16.97 32.57
N THR A 160 40.77 -16.33 33.46
CA THR A 160 42.13 -16.74 33.77
C THR A 160 42.08 -18.21 34.15
N SER A 161 42.46 -19.04 33.18
CA SER A 161 42.65 -20.47 33.31
C SER A 161 43.80 -20.72 34.28
N ALA A 162 43.45 -20.86 35.55
CA ALA A 162 44.35 -21.49 36.51
C ALA A 162 44.74 -22.88 35.96
N PRO A 163 46.03 -23.25 36.00
CA PRO A 163 46.48 -24.54 35.48
C PRO A 163 45.77 -25.66 36.25
N ARG A 164 44.89 -26.38 35.56
CA ARG A 164 44.22 -27.58 36.05
C ARG A 164 45.30 -28.53 36.57
N SER A 165 45.31 -28.75 37.88
CA SER A 165 46.03 -29.87 38.49
C SER A 165 45.58 -31.13 37.77
N ARG A 166 46.51 -31.79 37.07
CA ARG A 166 46.26 -33.05 36.39
C ARG A 166 45.58 -34.00 37.39
N PRO A 167 44.40 -34.56 37.08
CA PRO A 167 43.90 -35.68 37.86
C PRO A 167 44.93 -36.78 37.69
N SER A 168 45.66 -37.09 38.76
CA SER A 168 46.46 -38.30 38.81
C SER A 168 45.50 -39.44 38.47
N ASN A 169 45.79 -40.17 37.40
CA ASN A 169 45.14 -41.44 37.07
C ASN A 169 45.49 -42.49 38.13
N GLN A 170 45.19 -42.22 39.41
CA GLN A 170 45.12 -43.23 40.45
C GLN A 170 43.87 -44.05 40.10
N SER A 171 44.14 -45.10 39.35
CA SER A 171 43.19 -46.12 38.96
C SER A 171 42.30 -46.49 40.14
N ILE A 172 40.98 -46.38 39.96
CA ILE A 172 39.96 -46.81 40.93
C ILE A 172 40.17 -48.30 41.33
N MET A 173 40.87 -49.07 40.49
CA MET A 173 41.26 -50.45 40.80
C MET A 173 42.22 -50.58 41.98
N THR A 174 43.09 -49.59 42.24
CA THR A 174 44.08 -49.66 43.33
C THR A 174 43.44 -49.54 44.72
N LEU A 175 42.33 -48.79 44.85
CA LEU A 175 41.59 -48.69 46.10
C LEU A 175 40.95 -50.03 46.50
N LYS A 176 40.54 -50.85 45.51
CA LYS A 176 39.95 -52.18 45.73
C LYS A 176 40.93 -53.22 46.29
N LEU A 177 42.25 -53.07 46.07
CA LEU A 177 43.24 -54.02 46.60
C LEU A 177 43.63 -53.73 48.05
N ALA A 178 43.56 -52.49 48.52
CA ALA A 178 43.92 -52.13 49.88
C ALA A 178 42.93 -52.66 50.94
N MET A 179 41.66 -52.88 50.58
CA MET A 179 40.63 -53.33 51.53
C MET A 179 40.62 -54.84 51.82
N ARG A 180 41.52 -55.64 51.25
CA ARG A 180 41.48 -57.12 51.38
C ARG A 180 42.37 -57.72 52.48
N LYS A 181 42.98 -56.91 53.36
CA LYS A 181 43.99 -57.40 54.33
C LYS A 181 43.58 -57.45 55.81
N SER A 182 42.31 -57.25 56.19
CA SER A 182 41.89 -57.25 57.60
C SER A 182 40.77 -58.26 57.93
N ARG A 183 40.88 -59.51 57.46
CA ARG A 183 39.76 -60.49 57.49
C ARG A 183 39.80 -61.53 58.63
N ASP A 184 40.65 -61.41 59.65
CA ASP A 184 40.77 -62.47 60.68
C ASP A 184 40.70 -61.97 62.14
N ALA A 185 39.99 -60.87 62.39
CA ALA A 185 39.58 -60.50 63.74
C ALA A 185 38.06 -60.54 63.81
N ALA A 186 37.50 -61.66 64.28
CA ALA A 186 36.07 -61.81 64.52
C ALA A 186 35.67 -60.94 65.71
N PHE A 187 35.40 -59.66 65.45
CA PHE A 187 34.76 -58.77 66.40
C PHE A 187 33.24 -59.04 66.34
N PRO A 188 32.59 -59.39 67.46
CA PRO A 188 31.14 -59.65 67.51
C PRO A 188 30.26 -58.40 67.32
N ASP A 189 30.83 -57.28 66.85
CA ASP A 189 30.20 -55.96 66.73
C ASP A 189 30.09 -55.46 65.27
N GLU A 190 30.31 -56.33 64.28
CA GLU A 190 30.26 -55.99 62.83
C GLU A 190 28.83 -56.02 62.23
N VAL A 191 27.86 -56.57 62.95
CA VAL A 191 26.46 -56.67 62.50
C VAL A 191 25.79 -55.31 62.19
N PRO A 192 26.00 -54.21 62.95
CA PRO A 192 25.40 -52.91 62.62
C PRO A 192 26.00 -52.23 61.38
N VAL A 193 27.25 -52.52 61.01
CA VAL A 193 27.95 -51.86 59.88
C VAL A 193 27.35 -52.24 58.54
N ASN A 194 26.95 -53.51 58.37
CA ASN A 194 26.32 -53.99 57.14
C ASN A 194 24.95 -53.35 56.88
N SER A 195 24.18 -53.07 57.93
CA SER A 195 22.88 -52.37 57.82
C SER A 195 23.05 -50.92 57.37
N ALA A 196 24.03 -50.19 57.92
CA ALA A 196 24.33 -48.83 57.51
C ALA A 196 24.78 -48.74 56.04
N ILE A 197 25.62 -49.68 55.60
CA ILE A 197 26.04 -49.76 54.19
C ILE A 197 24.85 -49.99 53.27
N GLN A 198 23.95 -50.92 53.61
CA GLN A 198 22.77 -51.21 52.81
C GLN A 198 21.81 -50.01 52.75
N SER A 199 21.59 -49.32 53.88
CA SER A 199 20.78 -48.09 53.94
C SER A 199 21.37 -46.99 53.06
N LEU A 200 22.69 -46.78 53.11
CA LEU A 200 23.39 -45.81 52.27
C LEU A 200 23.27 -46.15 50.78
N MET A 201 23.38 -47.44 50.40
CA MET A 201 23.18 -47.86 49.02
C MET A 201 21.76 -47.55 48.53
N CYS A 202 20.73 -47.93 49.30
CA CYS A 202 19.34 -47.63 48.96
C CYS A 202 19.11 -46.12 48.81
N GLN A 203 19.68 -45.32 49.71
CA GLN A 203 19.55 -43.86 49.67
C GLN A 203 20.25 -43.27 48.43
N SER A 204 21.46 -43.74 48.12
CA SER A 204 22.22 -43.31 46.95
C SER A 204 21.50 -43.63 45.63
N GLU A 205 20.82 -44.78 45.55
CA GLU A 205 20.04 -45.18 44.37
C GLU A 205 18.82 -44.26 44.17
N ILE A 206 18.12 -43.90 45.26
CA ILE A 206 16.99 -42.96 45.20
C ILE A 206 17.46 -41.59 44.70
N TYR A 207 18.59 -41.08 45.20
CA TYR A 207 19.13 -39.81 44.74
C TYR A 207 19.56 -39.87 43.27
N LEU A 208 20.20 -40.96 42.85
CA LEU A 208 20.62 -41.14 41.45
C LEU A 208 19.41 -41.18 40.49
N LYS A 209 18.34 -41.89 40.85
CA LYS A 209 17.10 -41.92 40.04
C LYS A 209 16.51 -40.52 39.89
N ARG A 210 16.37 -39.78 41.00
CA ARG A 210 15.87 -38.39 40.96
C ARG A 210 16.75 -37.47 40.13
N ALA A 211 18.08 -37.65 40.19
CA ALA A 211 19.01 -36.87 39.40
C ALA A 211 18.87 -37.15 37.89
N LEU A 212 18.73 -38.42 37.51
CA LEU A 212 18.52 -38.81 36.10
C LEU A 212 17.17 -38.30 35.56
N GLU A 213 16.10 -38.40 36.34
CA GLU A 213 14.78 -37.84 35.97
C GLU A 213 14.84 -36.31 35.80
N ALA A 214 15.54 -35.61 36.69
CA ALA A 214 15.73 -34.16 36.59
C ALA A 214 16.55 -33.78 35.35
N GLU A 215 17.58 -34.57 35.02
CA GLU A 215 18.40 -34.37 33.81
C GLU A 215 17.57 -34.58 32.53
N GLU A 216 16.73 -35.61 32.49
CA GLU A 216 15.85 -35.86 31.35
C GLU A 216 14.85 -34.73 31.13
N LYS A 217 14.20 -34.25 32.20
CA LYS A 217 13.31 -33.07 32.14
C LYS A 217 14.05 -31.82 31.67
N ALA A 218 15.28 -31.61 32.14
CA ALA A 218 16.08 -30.47 31.68
C ALA A 218 16.39 -30.56 30.18
N ARG A 219 16.68 -31.76 29.66
CA ARG A 219 16.89 -31.99 28.21
C ARG A 219 15.61 -31.74 27.41
N GLU A 220 14.45 -32.15 27.92
CA GLU A 220 13.15 -31.90 27.29
C GLU A 220 12.87 -30.40 27.19
N LEU A 221 12.98 -29.67 28.31
CA LEU A 221 12.79 -28.21 28.34
C LEU A 221 13.73 -27.46 27.37
N HIS A 222 14.98 -27.92 27.20
CA HIS A 222 15.89 -27.32 26.21
C HIS A 222 15.39 -27.51 24.78
N ARG A 223 14.88 -28.69 24.44
CA ARG A 223 14.32 -28.96 23.10
C ARG A 223 13.09 -28.08 22.84
N GLU A 224 12.19 -27.96 23.83
CA GLU A 224 11.02 -27.09 23.72
C GLU A 224 11.42 -25.62 23.52
N LEU A 225 12.41 -25.15 24.27
CA LEU A 225 12.92 -23.79 24.15
C LEU A 225 13.56 -23.53 22.78
N ASP A 226 14.27 -24.51 22.21
CA ASP A 226 14.83 -24.39 20.86
C ASP A 226 13.73 -24.36 19.78
N LEU A 227 12.67 -25.16 19.94
CA LEU A 227 11.49 -25.11 19.06
C LEU A 227 10.79 -23.75 19.14
N ALA A 228 10.52 -23.25 20.35
CA ALA A 228 9.89 -21.95 20.57
C ALA A 228 10.72 -20.81 19.96
N ARG A 229 12.06 -20.87 20.05
CA ARG A 229 12.95 -19.91 19.38
C ARG A 229 12.83 -19.98 17.85
N GLY A 230 12.72 -21.18 17.29
CA GLY A 230 12.50 -21.38 15.86
C GLY A 230 11.20 -20.74 15.38
N GLU A 231 10.11 -20.98 16.11
CA GLU A 231 8.79 -20.40 15.82
C GLU A 231 8.80 -18.86 15.90
N ILE A 232 9.46 -18.29 16.92
CA ILE A 232 9.61 -16.83 17.05
C ILE A 232 10.39 -16.24 15.86
N LEU A 233 11.47 -16.90 15.44
CA LEU A 233 12.25 -16.44 14.28
C LEU A 233 11.44 -16.49 12.99
N GLN A 234 10.63 -17.54 12.81
CA GLN A 234 9.73 -17.64 11.66
C GLN A 234 8.68 -16.52 11.68
N ALA A 235 7.97 -16.34 12.80
CA ALA A 235 6.97 -15.29 12.94
C ALA A 235 7.56 -13.88 12.71
N ASN A 236 8.78 -13.62 13.18
CA ASN A 236 9.48 -12.36 12.94
C ASN A 236 9.79 -12.12 11.45
N ASN A 237 10.20 -13.16 10.72
CA ASN A 237 10.45 -13.06 9.28
C ASN A 237 9.16 -12.82 8.50
N GLU A 238 8.07 -13.51 8.87
CA GLU A 238 6.74 -13.31 8.28
C GLU A 238 6.24 -11.89 8.54
N ALA A 239 6.36 -11.38 9.77
CA ALA A 239 6.00 -10.01 10.13
C ALA A 239 6.80 -8.97 9.34
N ARG A 240 8.11 -9.20 9.13
CA ARG A 240 8.95 -8.33 8.30
C ARG A 240 8.48 -8.33 6.84
N SER A 241 8.20 -9.51 6.27
CA SER A 241 7.70 -9.63 4.89
C SER A 241 6.35 -8.94 4.72
N GLN A 242 5.44 -9.08 5.69
CA GLN A 242 4.16 -8.36 5.68
C GLN A 242 4.35 -6.85 5.75
N LYS A 243 5.27 -6.36 6.59
CA LYS A 243 5.60 -4.92 6.66
C LYS A 243 6.13 -4.39 5.33
N GLU A 244 7.03 -5.11 4.67
CA GLU A 244 7.56 -4.75 3.36
C GLU A 244 6.46 -4.70 2.29
N LEU A 245 5.55 -5.68 2.31
CA LEU A 245 4.39 -5.69 1.41
C LEU A 245 3.47 -4.49 1.63
N ILE A 246 3.16 -4.16 2.89
CA ILE A 246 2.34 -2.99 3.23
C ILE A 246 3.00 -1.72 2.72
N LEU A 247 4.32 -1.57 2.92
CA LEU A 247 5.06 -0.39 2.47
C LEU A 247 5.05 -0.26 0.94
N ALA A 248 5.23 -1.36 0.21
CA ALA A 248 5.15 -1.36 -1.25
C ALA A 248 3.75 -0.96 -1.75
N MET A 249 2.69 -1.49 -1.11
CA MET A 249 1.31 -1.13 -1.45
C MET A 249 0.99 0.33 -1.14
N THR A 250 1.53 0.89 -0.06
CA THR A 250 1.34 2.31 0.27
C THR A 250 2.03 3.23 -0.74
N GLU A 251 3.25 2.89 -1.17
CA GLU A 251 3.98 3.66 -2.19
C GLU A 251 3.27 3.59 -3.54
N GLU A 252 2.76 2.42 -3.94
CA GLU A 252 1.98 2.28 -5.17
C GLU A 252 0.68 3.11 -5.11
N LYS A 253 0.00 3.12 -3.97
CA LYS A 253 -1.21 3.92 -3.76
C LYS A 253 -0.91 5.42 -3.88
N GLU A 254 0.21 5.90 -3.33
CA GLU A 254 0.63 7.30 -3.46
C GLU A 254 0.88 7.67 -4.93
N LYS A 255 1.61 6.83 -5.69
CA LYS A 255 1.83 7.03 -7.13
C LYS A 255 0.52 7.06 -7.93
N GLN A 256 -0.42 6.18 -7.61
CA GLN A 256 -1.75 6.18 -8.24
C GLN A 256 -2.52 7.47 -7.91
N GLN A 257 -2.43 7.95 -6.67
CA GLN A 257 -3.07 9.19 -6.26
C GLN A 257 -2.48 10.41 -6.99
N GLU A 258 -1.16 10.49 -7.14
CA GLU A 258 -0.48 11.54 -7.91
C GLU A 258 -0.94 11.54 -9.38
N LEU A 259 -1.02 10.36 -10.00
CA LEU A 259 -1.50 10.22 -11.38
C LEU A 259 -2.95 10.69 -11.54
N ILE A 260 -3.83 10.35 -10.59
CA ILE A 260 -5.23 10.79 -10.60
C ILE A 260 -5.31 12.32 -10.48
N SER A 261 -4.51 12.92 -9.60
CA SER A 261 -4.45 14.38 -9.45
C SER A 261 -3.98 15.04 -10.73
N ALA A 262 -2.89 14.57 -11.34
CA ALA A 262 -2.35 15.11 -12.59
C ALA A 262 -3.37 15.03 -13.75
N LEU A 263 -4.04 13.89 -13.91
CA LEU A 263 -5.09 13.73 -14.92
C LEU A 263 -6.29 14.64 -14.67
N THR A 264 -6.64 14.89 -13.41
CA THR A 264 -7.73 15.80 -13.04
C THR A 264 -7.37 17.25 -13.40
N GLU A 265 -6.15 17.68 -13.09
CA GLU A 265 -5.65 19.00 -13.49
C GLU A 265 -5.62 19.18 -15.01
N GLU A 266 -5.11 18.20 -15.75
CA GLU A 266 -5.10 18.23 -17.21
C GLU A 266 -6.51 18.33 -17.78
N LYS A 267 -7.46 17.53 -17.25
CA LYS A 267 -8.86 17.60 -17.65
C LYS A 267 -9.47 18.99 -17.40
N THR A 268 -9.15 19.63 -16.27
CA THR A 268 -9.62 21.01 -16.01
C THR A 268 -9.06 22.02 -17.01
N LYS A 269 -7.76 21.92 -17.35
CA LYS A 269 -7.13 22.77 -18.38
C LYS A 269 -7.77 22.56 -19.75
N GLN A 270 -8.02 21.31 -20.15
CA GLN A 270 -8.69 21.01 -21.42
C GLN A 270 -10.13 21.56 -21.43
N GLN A 271 -10.84 21.46 -20.31
CA GLN A 271 -12.19 22.01 -20.18
C GLN A 271 -12.21 23.54 -20.32
N GLU A 272 -11.25 24.24 -19.71
CA GLU A 272 -11.08 25.68 -19.86
C GLU A 272 -10.80 26.08 -21.33
N GLN A 273 -9.90 25.36 -22.01
CA GLN A 273 -9.60 25.59 -23.43
C GLN A 273 -10.83 25.38 -24.33
N ILE A 274 -11.64 24.36 -24.05
CA ILE A 274 -12.90 24.12 -24.78
C ILE A 274 -13.87 25.28 -24.54
N SER A 275 -13.97 25.77 -23.30
CA SER A 275 -14.82 26.92 -22.96
C SER A 275 -14.37 28.19 -23.69
N THR A 276 -13.07 28.51 -23.72
CA THR A 276 -12.55 29.69 -24.43
C THR A 276 -12.80 29.61 -25.94
N LEU A 277 -12.55 28.45 -26.56
CA LEU A 277 -12.79 28.27 -28.00
C LEU A 277 -14.29 28.35 -28.35
N THR A 278 -15.16 27.90 -27.45
CA THR A 278 -16.61 27.99 -27.64
C THR A 278 -17.09 29.44 -27.60
N GLU A 279 -16.55 30.24 -26.68
CA GLU A 279 -16.86 31.67 -26.59
C GLU A 279 -16.36 32.43 -27.83
N GLU A 280 -15.12 32.17 -28.26
CA GLU A 280 -14.55 32.77 -29.46
C GLU A 280 -15.36 32.41 -30.71
N LYS A 281 -15.75 31.14 -30.85
CA LYS A 281 -16.63 30.69 -31.95
C LYS A 281 -17.96 31.44 -31.92
N ALA A 282 -18.58 31.60 -30.76
CA ALA A 282 -19.84 32.34 -30.63
C ALA A 282 -19.68 33.84 -30.96
N LYS A 283 -18.52 34.43 -30.66
CA LYS A 283 -18.18 35.80 -31.04
C LYS A 283 -18.04 35.95 -32.56
N LEU A 284 -17.26 35.08 -33.20
CA LEU A 284 -17.08 35.08 -34.65
C LEU A 284 -18.40 34.81 -35.39
N GLN A 285 -19.26 33.95 -34.84
CA GLN A 285 -20.58 33.71 -35.39
C GLN A 285 -21.44 34.98 -35.41
N ARG A 286 -21.48 35.73 -34.30
CA ARG A 286 -22.20 37.02 -34.24
C ARG A 286 -21.63 38.06 -35.19
N GLU A 287 -20.31 38.09 -35.36
CA GLU A 287 -19.65 38.98 -36.33
C GLU A 287 -20.03 38.62 -37.78
N ASN A 288 -20.05 37.33 -38.13
CA ASN A 288 -20.52 36.86 -39.43
C ASN A 288 -21.98 37.24 -39.69
N GLU A 289 -22.89 37.00 -38.74
CA GLU A 289 -24.31 37.40 -38.84
C GLU A 289 -24.45 38.92 -39.06
N SER A 290 -23.61 39.72 -38.37
CA SER A 290 -23.57 41.18 -38.56
C SER A 290 -23.06 41.59 -39.95
N LEU A 291 -22.03 40.92 -40.47
CA LEU A 291 -21.49 41.18 -41.81
C LEU A 291 -22.52 40.80 -42.89
N GLU A 292 -23.20 39.67 -42.74
CA GLU A 292 -24.27 39.22 -43.64
C GLU A 292 -25.42 40.24 -43.69
N ALA A 293 -25.86 40.75 -42.53
CA ALA A 293 -26.89 41.78 -42.46
C ALA A 293 -26.47 43.07 -43.19
N MET A 294 -25.22 43.52 -43.03
CA MET A 294 -24.70 44.70 -43.75
C MET A 294 -24.60 44.47 -45.27
N ILE A 295 -24.24 43.25 -45.70
CA ILE A 295 -24.21 42.91 -47.12
C ILE A 295 -25.61 42.95 -47.70
N GLN A 296 -26.60 42.39 -46.99
CA GLN A 296 -27.99 42.38 -47.42
C GLN A 296 -28.56 43.81 -47.52
N GLU A 297 -28.36 44.65 -46.49
CA GLU A 297 -28.79 46.05 -46.50
C GLU A 297 -28.20 46.81 -47.70
N ARG A 298 -26.91 46.65 -47.97
CA ARG A 298 -26.27 47.28 -49.13
C ARG A 298 -26.83 46.76 -50.45
N ALA A 299 -27.14 45.47 -50.56
CA ALA A 299 -27.76 44.90 -51.74
C ALA A 299 -29.15 45.51 -51.99
N GLU A 300 -29.95 45.71 -50.94
CA GLU A 300 -31.28 46.36 -51.03
C GLU A 300 -31.17 47.84 -51.44
N ILE A 301 -30.19 48.57 -50.92
CA ILE A 301 -29.91 49.97 -51.33
C ILE A 301 -29.55 50.03 -52.82
N PHE A 302 -28.67 49.14 -53.29
CA PHE A 302 -28.27 49.12 -54.71
C PHE A 302 -29.42 48.75 -55.64
N GLU A 303 -30.23 47.76 -55.28
CA GLU A 303 -31.42 47.38 -56.06
C GLU A 303 -32.40 48.55 -56.17
N THR A 304 -32.65 49.25 -55.05
CA THR A 304 -33.52 50.44 -55.02
C THR A 304 -32.97 51.55 -55.91
N ALA A 305 -31.67 51.85 -55.83
CA ALA A 305 -31.02 52.86 -56.67
C ALA A 305 -31.08 52.52 -58.17
N ILE A 306 -30.94 51.24 -58.54
CA ILE A 306 -31.10 50.78 -59.92
C ILE A 306 -32.55 50.98 -60.39
N GLN A 307 -33.53 50.66 -59.55
CA GLN A 307 -34.94 50.85 -59.89
C GLN A 307 -35.33 52.33 -60.02
N GLU A 308 -34.82 53.18 -59.15
CA GLU A 308 -34.99 54.64 -59.21
C GLU A 308 -34.36 55.22 -60.48
N ALA A 309 -33.11 54.86 -60.81
CA ALA A 309 -32.45 55.28 -62.04
C ALA A 309 -33.23 54.86 -63.30
N ARG A 310 -33.78 53.64 -63.33
CA ARG A 310 -34.67 53.17 -64.41
C ARG A 310 -36.01 53.90 -64.44
N ALA A 311 -36.54 54.33 -63.31
CA ALA A 311 -37.76 55.13 -63.26
C ALA A 311 -37.51 56.54 -63.79
N GLU A 312 -36.41 57.19 -63.39
CA GLU A 312 -35.98 58.48 -63.92
C GLU A 312 -35.75 58.44 -65.43
N GLU A 313 -35.05 57.43 -65.95
CA GLU A 313 -34.81 57.27 -67.39
C GLU A 313 -36.12 57.17 -68.17
N ARG A 314 -37.10 56.41 -67.65
CA ARG A 314 -38.44 56.31 -68.24
C ARG A 314 -39.18 57.64 -68.20
N SER A 315 -39.13 58.36 -67.08
CA SER A 315 -39.75 59.68 -66.96
C SER A 315 -39.14 60.68 -67.96
N ARG A 316 -37.80 60.74 -68.07
CA ARG A 316 -37.10 61.59 -69.04
C ARG A 316 -37.47 61.23 -70.48
N ALA A 317 -37.57 59.94 -70.81
CA ALA A 317 -37.98 59.50 -72.14
C ALA A 317 -39.41 59.96 -72.51
N VAL A 318 -40.33 59.95 -71.54
CA VAL A 318 -41.71 60.45 -71.72
C VAL A 318 -41.73 61.97 -71.89
N GLU A 319 -40.96 62.72 -71.09
CA GLU A 319 -40.84 64.18 -71.24
C GLU A 319 -40.33 64.56 -72.63
N CYS A 320 -39.23 63.95 -73.09
CA CYS A 320 -38.69 64.18 -74.44
C CYS A 320 -39.71 63.88 -75.56
N PHE A 321 -40.56 62.86 -75.38
CA PHE A 321 -41.60 62.51 -76.35
C PHE A 321 -42.71 63.58 -76.41
N MET A 322 -43.11 64.11 -75.26
CA MET A 322 -44.11 65.18 -75.16
C MET A 322 -43.60 66.50 -75.74
N GLU A 323 -42.32 66.83 -75.55
CA GLU A 323 -41.70 68.04 -76.12
C GLU A 323 -41.57 67.97 -77.66
N SER A 324 -41.52 66.76 -78.22
CA SER A 324 -41.33 66.54 -79.66
C SER A 324 -42.64 66.45 -80.46
N SER A 325 -43.81 66.44 -79.80
CA SER A 325 -45.15 66.28 -80.41
C SER A 325 -45.84 67.62 -80.60
#